data_AF-A0A1E4A316-F1
#
_entry.id   AF-A0A1E4A316-F1
#
_cell.length_a   1.000
_cell.length_b   1.000
_cell.length_c   1.000
_cell.angle_alpha   90.00
_cell.angle_beta   90.00
_cell.angle_gamma   90.00
#
_symmetry.space_group_name_H-M   'P 1'
#
loop_
_entity.id
_entity.type
_entity.pdbx_description
1 polymer ?
#
loop_
_entity_poly.entity_id
_entity_poly.type
_entity_poly.pdbx_seq_one_letter_code
_entity_poly.pdbx_strand_id
1 'polypeptide(L)'
;MEKPKRIRLDELERKHPFTVPEGYFENLAEDIREKAARIAAAEDRPVVPLHQKASSFGRWWRVPAVAASITLVAGLLWFTLPVRQGPLGPDALATVSDDAILEYLESQDLDYFDLASQDVVQKAFQDESTILQYLDNVDDALIREQLLENSIDDETI
;
A
#
# COMPACT_ATOMS: atom_id res chain seq x y z
N MET A 1 33.01 -21.22 14.92
CA MET A 1 32.21 -20.04 14.53
C MET A 1 30.97 -20.03 15.41
N GLU A 2 30.93 -19.16 16.41
CA GLU A 2 29.83 -19.05 17.37
C GLU A 2 28.67 -18.29 16.72
N LYS A 3 27.46 -18.86 16.71
CA LYS A 3 26.30 -18.23 16.05
C LYS A 3 25.80 -17.05 16.89
N PRO A 4 25.46 -15.90 16.27
CA PRO A 4 24.99 -14.74 17.03
C PRO A 4 23.64 -15.06 17.71
N LYS A 5 23.58 -14.81 19.02
CA LYS A 5 22.36 -14.97 19.83
C LYS A 5 21.29 -14.01 19.33
N ARG A 6 20.14 -14.54 18.91
CA ARG A 6 18.99 -13.73 18.47
C ARG A 6 18.28 -13.17 19.71
N ILE A 7 18.26 -11.85 19.87
CA ILE A 7 17.53 -11.17 20.95
C ILE A 7 16.03 -11.35 20.68
N ARG A 8 15.32 -11.98 21.61
CA ARG A 8 13.86 -12.12 21.55
C ARG A 8 13.22 -10.84 22.11
N LEU A 9 12.07 -10.44 21.57
CA LEU A 9 11.33 -9.28 22.07
C LEU A 9 10.93 -9.44 23.55
N ASP A 10 10.76 -10.70 23.99
CA ASP A 10 10.46 -11.06 25.37
C ASP A 10 11.66 -10.88 26.33
N GLU A 11 12.89 -10.78 25.80
CA GLU A 11 14.12 -10.54 26.56
C GLU A 11 14.43 -9.04 26.75
N LEU A 12 13.66 -8.15 26.10
CA LEU A 12 13.81 -6.70 26.24
C LEU A 12 13.00 -6.20 27.43
N GLU A 13 13.66 -5.48 28.34
CA GLU A 13 12.98 -4.81 29.44
C GLU A 13 11.99 -3.78 28.90
N ARG A 14 10.69 -3.99 29.16
CA ARG A 14 9.59 -3.06 28.83
C ARG A 14 9.60 -1.83 29.73
N LYS A 15 10.68 -1.06 29.69
CA LYS A 15 10.77 0.24 30.34
C LYS A 15 10.17 1.27 29.37
N HIS A 16 9.24 2.09 29.86
CA HIS A 16 8.73 3.25 29.13
C HIS A 16 9.62 4.45 29.46
N PRO A 17 10.61 4.82 28.62
CA PRO A 17 11.55 5.90 28.92
C PRO A 17 10.95 7.31 28.75
N PHE A 18 9.72 7.39 28.25
CA PHE A 18 9.03 8.65 27.99
C PHE A 18 7.93 8.85 29.01
N THR A 19 7.97 10.00 29.69
CA THR A 19 6.92 10.45 30.59
C THR A 19 6.47 11.82 30.12
N VAL A 20 5.16 12.04 30.12
CA VAL A 20 4.59 13.35 29.80
C VAL A 20 4.53 14.21 31.06
N PRO A 21 4.76 15.53 30.94
CA PRO A 21 4.51 16.45 32.05
C PRO A 21 3.06 16.39 32.50
N GLU A 22 2.83 16.59 33.80
CA GLU A 22 1.49 16.70 34.37
C GLU A 22 0.73 17.87 33.73
N GLY A 23 -0.52 17.66 33.33
CA GLY A 23 -1.34 18.70 32.71
C GLY A 23 -1.03 18.99 31.24
N TYR A 24 -0.13 18.23 30.59
CA TYR A 24 0.28 18.51 29.21
C TYR A 24 -0.90 18.45 28.23
N PHE A 25 -1.72 17.40 28.30
CA PHE A 25 -2.83 17.21 27.36
C PHE A 25 -4.05 18.04 27.73
N GLU A 26 -4.21 18.35 29.02
CA GLU A 26 -5.26 19.18 29.58
C GLU A 26 -5.12 20.63 29.10
N ASN A 27 -3.90 21.16 29.07
CA ASN A 27 -3.62 22.53 28.61
C ASN A 27 -3.35 22.63 27.11
N LEU A 28 -3.12 21.51 26.41
CA LEU A 28 -2.75 21.50 24.99
C LEU A 28 -3.78 22.22 24.10
N ALA A 29 -5.07 22.01 24.35
CA ALA A 29 -6.12 22.64 23.57
C ALA A 29 -6.12 24.17 23.72
N GLU A 30 -5.89 24.67 24.94
CA GLU A 30 -5.80 26.10 25.22
C GLU A 30 -4.53 26.71 24.61
N ASP A 31 -3.40 26.03 24.76
CA ASP A 31 -2.11 26.44 24.19
C ASP A 31 -2.16 26.56 22.66
N ILE A 32 -2.80 25.61 21.99
CA ILE A 32 -2.98 25.63 20.54
C ILE A 32 -3.86 26.82 20.14
N ARG A 33 -4.98 27.03 20.85
CA ARG A 33 -5.90 28.14 20.57
C ARG A 33 -5.22 29.49 20.75
N GLU A 34 -4.45 29.66 21.82
CA GLU A 34 -3.71 30.89 22.08
C GLU A 34 -2.64 31.14 21.02
N LYS A 35 -1.87 30.10 20.65
CA LYS A 35 -0.86 30.20 19.58
C LYS A 35 -1.50 30.53 18.23
N ALA A 36 -2.61 29.89 17.88
CA ALA A 36 -3.32 30.15 16.63
C ALA A 36 -3.85 31.59 16.59
N ALA A 37 -4.43 32.09 17.69
CA ALA A 37 -4.87 33.47 17.81
C ALA A 37 -3.71 34.48 17.67
N ARG A 38 -2.55 34.18 18.28
CA ARG A 38 -1.35 35.02 18.15
C ARG A 38 -0.78 35.02 16.73
N ILE A 39 -0.84 33.89 16.02
CA ILE A 39 -0.43 33.80 14.61
C ILE A 39 -1.40 34.59 13.72
N ALA A 40 -2.71 34.51 14.00
CA ALA A 40 -3.74 35.25 13.26
C ALA A 40 -3.69 36.77 13.51
N ALA A 41 -3.36 37.20 14.73
CA ALA A 41 -3.24 38.61 15.10
C ALA A 41 -1.92 39.27 14.63
N ALA A 42 -0.91 38.46 14.27
CA ALA A 42 0.35 38.95 13.72
C ALA A 42 0.22 39.19 12.20
N GLU A 43 -0.62 40.16 11.79
CA GLU A 43 -0.85 40.53 10.39
C GLU A 43 0.37 41.13 9.67
N ASP A 44 1.43 41.48 10.39
CA ASP A 44 2.57 42.25 9.83
C ASP A 44 3.90 41.48 9.83
N ARG A 45 3.85 40.17 9.57
CA ARG A 45 5.06 39.39 9.29
C ARG A 45 5.36 39.47 7.79
N PRO A 46 6.49 40.06 7.36
CA PRO A 46 6.81 40.13 5.94
C PRO A 46 6.93 38.71 5.38
N VAL A 47 6.01 38.36 4.48
CA VAL A 47 6.08 37.12 3.71
C VAL A 47 7.28 37.25 2.80
N VAL A 48 8.44 36.71 3.23
CA VAL A 48 9.62 36.61 2.37
C VAL A 48 9.33 35.51 1.35
N PRO A 49 9.18 35.82 0.05
CA PRO A 49 8.99 34.78 -0.94
C PRO A 49 10.23 33.90 -1.00
N LEU A 50 10.08 32.60 -0.71
CA LEU A 50 11.15 31.61 -0.78
C LEU A 50 11.56 31.27 -2.23
N HIS A 51 10.88 31.80 -3.25
CA HIS A 51 11.26 31.61 -4.63
C HIS A 51 12.14 32.76 -5.13
N GLN A 52 13.47 32.63 -4.99
CA GLN A 52 14.33 33.39 -5.87
C GLN A 52 14.14 32.81 -7.28
N LYS A 53 13.42 33.53 -8.14
CA LYS A 53 13.23 33.13 -9.54
C LYS A 53 14.62 33.09 -10.18
N ALA A 54 15.14 31.89 -10.40
CA ALA A 54 16.44 31.66 -11.02
C ALA A 54 16.44 32.16 -12.48
N SER A 55 16.64 33.46 -12.67
CA SER A 55 16.72 34.12 -13.97
C SER A 55 17.98 33.76 -14.76
N SER A 56 18.86 32.93 -14.18
CA SER A 56 20.06 32.40 -14.84
C SER A 56 19.77 31.38 -15.94
N PHE A 57 18.54 30.85 -16.04
CA PHE A 57 18.18 29.86 -17.07
C PHE A 57 18.31 30.43 -18.50
N GLY A 58 18.10 31.73 -18.69
CA GLY A 58 18.21 32.37 -20.01
C GLY A 58 19.63 32.59 -20.53
N ARG A 59 20.66 32.43 -19.67
CA ARG A 59 22.06 32.72 -20.04
C ARG A 59 22.87 31.47 -20.39
N TRP A 60 22.45 30.29 -19.92
CA TRP A 60 23.13 29.01 -20.19
C TRP A 60 22.78 28.39 -21.56
N TRP A 61 21.65 28.76 -22.16
CA TRP A 61 21.21 28.24 -23.47
C TRP A 61 21.97 28.80 -24.69
N ARG A 62 23.02 29.60 -24.47
CA ARG A 62 23.82 30.22 -25.55
C ARG A 62 25.07 29.43 -25.93
N VAL A 63 25.26 28.22 -25.40
CA VAL A 63 26.41 27.36 -25.75
C VAL A 63 25.93 26.22 -26.68
N PRO A 64 26.19 26.29 -28.00
CA PRO A 64 25.64 25.34 -28.97
C PRO A 64 26.18 23.90 -28.82
N ALA A 65 27.36 23.72 -28.20
CA ALA A 65 27.97 22.40 -28.01
C ALA A 65 27.25 21.51 -26.97
N VAL A 66 26.56 22.11 -25.99
CA VAL A 66 25.85 21.37 -24.93
C VAL A 66 24.49 20.84 -25.43
N ALA A 67 23.95 21.42 -26.49
CA ALA A 67 22.66 20.99 -27.07
C ALA A 67 22.73 19.57 -27.67
N ALA A 68 23.83 19.22 -28.35
CA ALA A 68 23.97 17.91 -28.99
C ALA A 68 24.12 16.75 -27.98
N SER A 69 24.77 16.98 -26.84
CA SER A 69 24.87 15.98 -25.78
C SER A 69 23.55 15.78 -25.06
N ILE A 70 22.78 16.87 -24.84
CA ILE A 70 21.48 16.78 -24.17
C ILE A 70 20.47 16.03 -25.05
N THR A 71 20.45 16.27 -26.37
CA THR A 71 19.56 15.54 -27.28
C THR A 71 19.91 14.05 -27.36
N LEU A 72 21.20 13.70 -27.37
CA LEU A 72 21.65 12.31 -27.36
C LEU A 72 21.29 11.60 -26.04
N VAL A 73 21.50 12.24 -24.90
CA VAL A 73 21.13 11.69 -23.58
C VAL A 73 19.62 11.54 -23.45
N ALA A 74 18.84 12.52 -23.91
CA ALA A 74 17.38 12.44 -23.90
C ALA A 74 16.83 11.33 -24.83
N GLY A 75 17.41 11.17 -26.02
CA GLY A 75 17.06 10.09 -26.94
C GLY A 75 17.42 8.71 -26.39
N LEU A 76 18.59 8.58 -25.76
CA LEU A 76 18.98 7.36 -25.05
C LEU A 76 18.05 7.07 -23.87
N LEU A 77 17.66 8.07 -23.08
CA LEU A 77 16.70 7.87 -21.98
C LEU A 77 15.34 7.40 -22.51
N TRP A 78 14.83 7.99 -23.60
CA TRP A 78 13.59 7.55 -24.24
C TRP A 78 13.67 6.10 -24.73
N PHE A 79 14.81 5.71 -25.32
CA PHE A 79 14.99 4.37 -25.87
C PHE A 79 15.31 3.30 -24.80
N THR A 80 15.96 3.69 -23.70
CA THR A 80 16.50 2.75 -22.69
C THR A 80 15.65 2.63 -21.43
N LEU A 81 14.75 3.59 -21.15
CA LEU A 81 13.84 3.46 -20.02
C LEU A 81 12.67 2.56 -20.43
N PRO A 82 12.56 1.32 -19.90
CA PRO A 82 11.36 0.55 -20.09
C PRO A 82 10.18 1.35 -19.53
N VAL A 83 9.11 1.47 -20.31
CA VAL A 83 7.84 2.03 -19.84
C VAL A 83 7.45 1.19 -18.63
N ARG A 84 7.66 1.75 -17.43
CA ARG A 84 7.20 1.14 -16.20
C ARG A 84 5.69 1.18 -16.30
N GLN A 85 5.09 0.05 -16.65
CA GLN A 85 3.65 -0.13 -16.54
C GLN A 85 3.33 0.21 -15.08
N GLY A 86 2.59 1.31 -14.89
CA GLY A 86 2.11 1.68 -13.57
C GLY A 86 1.23 0.54 -13.01
N PRO A 87 0.85 0.60 -11.73
CA PRO A 87 -0.13 -0.32 -11.18
C PRO A 87 -1.34 -0.36 -12.14
N LEU A 88 -1.68 -1.55 -12.61
CA LEU A 88 -2.87 -1.76 -13.44
C LEU A 88 -4.05 -1.14 -12.68
N GLY A 89 -4.71 -0.16 -13.29
CA GLY A 89 -5.92 0.41 -12.72
C GLY A 89 -6.99 -0.68 -12.56
N PRO A 90 -7.95 -0.51 -11.64
CA PRO A 90 -9.00 -1.52 -11.39
C PRO A 90 -9.74 -1.92 -12.67
N ASP A 91 -9.88 -1.00 -13.63
CA ASP A 91 -10.60 -1.24 -14.89
C ASP A 91 -9.79 -2.04 -15.93
N ALA A 92 -8.46 -2.13 -15.77
CA ALA A 92 -7.61 -2.84 -16.74
C ALA A 92 -7.87 -4.35 -16.74
N LEU A 93 -8.22 -4.91 -15.58
CA LEU A 93 -8.56 -6.32 -15.43
C LEU A 93 -10.05 -6.59 -15.73
N ALA A 94 -10.93 -5.60 -15.58
CA ALA A 94 -12.35 -5.73 -15.92
C ALA A 94 -12.62 -5.94 -17.42
N THR A 95 -11.63 -5.65 -18.27
CA THR A 95 -11.72 -5.90 -19.72
C THR A 95 -11.36 -7.34 -20.08
N VAL A 96 -10.70 -8.08 -19.19
CA VAL A 96 -10.35 -9.48 -19.40
C VAL A 96 -11.59 -10.32 -19.11
N SER A 97 -11.94 -11.23 -20.03
CA SER A 97 -13.07 -12.14 -19.85
C SER A 97 -12.73 -13.26 -18.87
N ASP A 98 -13.74 -13.77 -18.16
CA ASP A 98 -13.59 -14.89 -17.23
C ASP A 98 -12.98 -16.13 -17.92
N ASP A 99 -13.39 -16.42 -19.17
CA ASP A 99 -12.82 -17.53 -19.96
C ASP A 99 -11.30 -17.38 -20.19
N ALA A 100 -10.82 -16.14 -20.41
CA ALA A 100 -9.39 -15.89 -20.61
C ALA A 100 -8.61 -16.01 -19.29
N ILE A 101 -9.25 -15.71 -18.16
CA ILE A 101 -8.67 -15.92 -16.83
C ILE A 101 -8.54 -17.42 -16.56
N LEU A 102 -9.58 -18.21 -16.87
CA LEU A 102 -9.56 -19.67 -16.70
C LEU A 102 -8.48 -20.33 -17.59
N GLU A 103 -8.41 -19.96 -18.87
CA GLU A 103 -7.39 -20.48 -19.79
C GLU A 103 -5.97 -20.11 -19.34
N TYR A 104 -5.78 -18.90 -18.82
CA TYR A 104 -4.50 -18.50 -18.23
C TYR A 104 -4.14 -19.34 -17.00
N LEU A 105 -5.07 -19.52 -16.06
CA LEU A 105 -4.82 -20.31 -14.85
C LEU A 105 -4.51 -21.78 -15.18
N GLU A 106 -5.22 -22.38 -16.13
CA GLU A 106 -4.93 -23.74 -16.61
C GLU A 106 -3.53 -23.83 -17.25
N SER A 107 -3.12 -22.81 -18.01
CA SER A 107 -1.79 -22.77 -18.63
C SER A 107 -0.64 -22.68 -17.62
N GLN A 108 -0.89 -22.12 -16.43
CA GLN A 108 0.14 -21.93 -15.41
C GLN A 108 0.35 -23.16 -14.51
N ASP A 109 -0.40 -24.25 -14.74
CA ASP A 109 -0.31 -25.50 -13.94
C ASP A 109 -0.37 -25.22 -12.43
N LEU A 110 -1.20 -24.25 -12.03
CA LEU A 110 -1.41 -23.90 -10.63
C LEU A 110 -2.41 -24.87 -10.02
N ASP A 111 -1.99 -25.58 -8.97
CA ASP A 111 -2.92 -26.40 -8.23
C ASP A 111 -3.80 -25.56 -7.29
N TYR A 112 -4.87 -26.17 -6.79
CA TYR A 112 -5.80 -25.49 -5.87
C TYR A 112 -5.10 -25.03 -4.57
N PHE A 113 -4.09 -25.78 -4.10
CA PHE A 113 -3.39 -25.49 -2.85
C PHE A 113 -2.46 -24.28 -3.00
N ASP A 114 -1.78 -24.16 -4.12
CA ASP A 114 -0.94 -23.02 -4.51
C ASP A 114 -1.81 -21.76 -4.60
N LEU A 115 -2.98 -21.86 -5.23
CA LEU A 115 -3.92 -20.74 -5.32
C LEU A 115 -4.45 -20.31 -3.95
N ALA A 116 -4.82 -21.24 -3.08
CA ALA A 116 -5.29 -20.95 -1.72
C ALA A 116 -4.18 -20.35 -0.82
N SER A 117 -2.91 -20.62 -1.14
CA SER A 117 -1.77 -20.05 -0.42
C SER A 117 -1.47 -18.60 -0.82
N GLN A 118 -2.03 -18.13 -1.94
CA GLN A 118 -1.80 -16.78 -2.46
C GLN A 118 -2.50 -15.72 -1.59
N ASP A 119 -1.74 -14.74 -1.09
CA ASP A 119 -2.25 -13.64 -0.25
C ASP A 119 -3.44 -12.89 -0.87
N VAL A 120 -3.43 -12.73 -2.20
CA VAL A 120 -4.52 -12.07 -2.94
C VAL A 120 -5.83 -12.85 -2.83
N VAL A 121 -5.77 -14.17 -2.92
CA VAL A 121 -6.93 -15.07 -2.84
C VAL A 121 -7.43 -15.08 -1.39
N GLN A 122 -6.53 -15.22 -0.41
CA GLN A 122 -6.89 -15.17 1.00
C GLN A 122 -7.58 -13.85 1.38
N LYS A 123 -7.08 -12.72 0.86
CA LYS A 123 -7.68 -11.40 1.10
C LYS A 123 -9.05 -11.26 0.44
N ALA A 124 -9.26 -11.84 -0.75
CA ALA A 124 -10.57 -11.85 -1.39
C ALA A 124 -11.61 -12.61 -0.53
N PHE A 125 -11.23 -13.76 0.03
CA PHE A 125 -12.11 -14.53 0.93
C PHE A 125 -12.30 -13.91 2.32
N GLN A 126 -11.56 -12.86 2.70
CA GLN A 126 -11.86 -12.09 3.91
C GLN A 126 -13.03 -11.11 3.70
N ASP A 127 -13.36 -10.80 2.45
CA ASP A 127 -14.49 -9.96 2.12
C ASP A 127 -15.78 -10.79 2.14
N GLU A 128 -16.73 -10.37 2.99
CA GLU A 128 -18.03 -11.02 3.16
C GLU A 128 -18.78 -11.14 1.82
N SER A 129 -18.61 -10.17 0.91
CA SER A 129 -19.24 -10.20 -0.42
C SER A 129 -18.78 -11.38 -1.28
N THR A 130 -17.50 -11.77 -1.20
CA THR A 130 -16.94 -12.88 -1.97
C THR A 130 -17.42 -14.23 -1.42
N ILE A 131 -17.48 -14.37 -0.09
CA ILE A 131 -18.03 -15.56 0.55
C ILE A 131 -19.50 -15.74 0.19
N LEU A 132 -20.31 -14.67 0.28
CA LEU A 132 -21.74 -14.73 -0.04
C LEU A 132 -22.00 -15.14 -1.49
N GLN A 133 -21.24 -14.61 -2.44
CA GLN A 133 -21.37 -14.98 -3.85
C GLN A 133 -20.96 -16.43 -4.12
N TYR A 134 -19.97 -16.95 -3.39
CA TYR A 134 -19.64 -18.37 -3.46
C TYR A 134 -20.77 -19.23 -2.91
N LEU A 135 -21.32 -18.88 -1.74
CA LEU A 135 -22.41 -19.62 -1.11
C LEU A 135 -23.69 -19.64 -1.95
N ASP A 136 -23.99 -18.57 -2.69
CA ASP A 136 -25.17 -18.50 -3.58
C ASP A 136 -25.09 -19.51 -4.74
N ASN A 137 -23.88 -19.83 -5.19
CA ASN A 137 -23.64 -20.81 -6.25
C ASN A 137 -23.51 -22.26 -5.72
N VAL A 138 -23.48 -22.46 -4.40
CA VAL A 138 -23.39 -23.80 -3.80
C VAL A 138 -24.81 -24.33 -3.55
N ASP A 139 -25.07 -25.57 -3.97
CA ASP A 139 -26.36 -26.22 -3.77
C ASP A 139 -26.64 -26.43 -2.27
N ASP A 140 -27.83 -26.01 -1.80
CA ASP A 140 -28.33 -26.22 -0.44
C ASP A 140 -28.24 -27.69 0.00
N ALA A 141 -28.41 -28.63 -0.95
CA ALA A 141 -28.31 -30.06 -0.68
C ALA A 141 -26.89 -30.46 -0.23
N LEU A 142 -25.86 -29.91 -0.88
CA LEU A 142 -24.46 -30.16 -0.55
C LEU A 142 -24.11 -29.58 0.82
N ILE A 143 -24.61 -28.37 1.12
CA ILE A 143 -24.41 -27.73 2.44
C ILE A 143 -25.02 -28.60 3.54
N ARG A 144 -26.23 -29.13 3.32
CA ARG A 144 -26.88 -30.03 4.29
C ARG A 144 -26.11 -31.33 4.48
N GLU A 145 -25.58 -31.92 3.41
CA GLU A 145 -24.75 -33.12 3.50
C GLU A 145 -23.49 -32.87 4.35
N GLN A 146 -22.79 -31.75 4.12
CA GLN A 146 -21.60 -31.38 4.88
C GLN A 146 -21.87 -31.05 6.35
N LEU A 147 -23.03 -30.47 6.67
CA LEU A 147 -23.46 -30.25 8.05
C LEU A 147 -23.83 -31.55 8.76
N LEU A 148 -24.45 -32.50 8.05
CA LEU A 148 -24.73 -33.82 8.58
C LEU A 148 -23.44 -34.62 8.80
N GLU A 149 -22.48 -34.57 7.87
CA GLU A 149 -21.20 -35.26 8.02
C GLU A 149 -20.39 -34.76 9.23
N ASN A 150 -20.35 -33.44 9.46
CA ASN A 150 -19.63 -32.86 10.61
C ASN A 150 -20.41 -32.93 11.94
N SER A 151 -21.72 -33.22 11.93
CA SER A 151 -22.50 -33.36 13.17
C SER A 151 -22.53 -34.79 13.73
N ILE A 152 -22.12 -35.80 12.94
CA ILE A 152 -22.04 -37.20 13.38
C ILE A 152 -20.93 -37.41 14.43
N ASP A 153 -19.94 -36.52 14.49
CA ASP A 153 -18.84 -36.61 15.46
C ASP A 153 -19.18 -36.11 16.88
N ASP A 154 -20.30 -35.40 17.08
CA ASP A 154 -20.67 -34.80 18.38
C ASP A 154 -21.71 -35.61 19.19
N GLU A 155 -22.16 -36.78 18.70
CA GLU A 155 -23.19 -37.61 19.35
C GLU A 155 -22.63 -38.86 20.08
N THR A 156 -21.36 -38.84 20.51
CA THR A 156 -20.73 -39.96 21.27
C THR A 156 -20.22 -39.63 22.67
N ILE A 157 -20.93 -38.77 23.43
CA ILE A 157 -20.76 -38.68 24.90
C ILE A 157 -22.08 -38.92 25.62
#